data_AF-A0A5E6R8I3-F1
#
_entry.id   AF-A0A5E6R8I3-F1
#
_cell.length_a   1.000
_cell.length_b   1.000
_cell.length_c   1.000
_cell.angle_alpha   90.00
_cell.angle_beta   90.00
_cell.angle_gamma   90.00
#
_symmetry.space_group_name_H-M   'P 1'
#
loop_
_entity.id
_entity.type
_entity.pdbx_description
1 polymer ?
#
loop_
_entity_poly.entity_id
_entity_poly.type
_entity_poly.pdbx_seq_one_letter_code
_entity_poly.pdbx_strand_id
1 'polypeptide(L)'
;MATHLVQKPGESTWYVRMAVPAGVRHAFGGRTKLIKTTGTSNKAEAMDRRLPILAQWKAQIAAAKEQKLTAGDQWRPELADRGLTLEQKINARLLDAIKNRQKV
;
A
#
# COMPACT_ATOMS: atom_id res chain seq x y z
N MET A 1 -20.88 -9.27 15.34
CA MET A 1 -19.46 -8.86 15.44
C MET A 1 -18.59 -9.86 14.69
N ALA A 2 -17.78 -9.44 13.71
CA ALA A 2 -16.92 -10.37 12.97
C ALA A 2 -15.78 -10.86 13.86
N THR A 3 -15.87 -12.09 14.34
CA THR A 3 -14.78 -12.75 15.06
C THR A 3 -13.74 -13.11 14.00
N HIS A 4 -12.59 -12.44 13.98
CA HIS A 4 -11.47 -12.71 13.07
C HIS A 4 -10.83 -14.10 13.28
N LEU A 5 -11.56 -15.06 13.84
CA LEU A 5 -11.12 -16.41 14.14
C LEU A 5 -11.79 -17.39 13.17
N VAL A 6 -11.00 -18.36 12.71
CA VAL A 6 -11.44 -19.49 11.90
C VAL A 6 -10.80 -20.76 12.43
N GLN A 7 -11.53 -21.86 12.35
CA GLN A 7 -11.03 -23.19 12.63
C GLN A 7 -11.06 -23.98 11.32
N LYS A 8 -10.02 -24.75 11.04
CA LYS A 8 -9.99 -25.61 9.87
C LYS A 8 -10.72 -26.92 10.16
N PRO A 9 -11.39 -27.54 9.17
CA PRO A 9 -12.01 -28.83 9.36
C PRO A 9 -10.93 -29.86 9.73
N GLY A 10 -11.14 -30.59 10.84
CA GLY A 10 -10.19 -31.58 11.35
C GLY A 10 -9.08 -31.04 12.24
N GLU A 11 -8.98 -29.73 12.47
CA GLU A 11 -8.02 -29.14 13.40
C GLU A 11 -8.70 -28.51 14.62
N SER A 12 -8.22 -28.84 15.81
CA SER A 12 -8.73 -28.21 17.04
C SER A 12 -8.19 -26.79 17.25
N THR A 13 -7.19 -26.36 16.48
CA THR A 13 -6.49 -25.08 16.65
C THR A 13 -7.23 -23.92 15.99
N TRP A 14 -7.28 -22.78 16.68
CA TRP A 14 -7.83 -21.54 16.15
C TRP A 14 -6.81 -20.78 15.30
N TYR A 15 -7.31 -20.12 14.25
CA TYR A 15 -6.54 -19.28 13.35
C TYR A 15 -7.14 -17.89 13.31
N VAL A 16 -6.30 -16.86 13.36
CA VAL A 16 -6.70 -15.49 13.06
C VAL A 16 -6.68 -15.29 11.55
N ARG A 17 -7.75 -14.74 10.97
CA ARG A 17 -7.79 -14.30 9.57
C ARG A 17 -8.11 -12.81 9.45
N MET A 18 -7.37 -12.12 8.57
CA MET A 18 -7.64 -10.74 8.19
C MET A 18 -7.50 -10.57 6.68
N ALA A 19 -8.40 -9.79 6.07
CA ALA A 19 -8.27 -9.40 4.67
C ALA A 19 -7.27 -8.25 4.52
N VAL A 20 -6.42 -8.32 3.49
CA VAL A 20 -5.46 -7.25 3.16
C VAL A 20 -6.13 -6.27 2.18
N PRO A 21 -6.18 -4.97 2.50
CA PRO A 21 -6.75 -3.95 1.60
C PRO A 21 -5.99 -3.91 0.26
N ALA A 22 -6.73 -3.75 -0.85
CA ALA A 22 -6.15 -3.78 -2.20
C ALA A 22 -4.94 -2.85 -2.38
N GLY A 23 -5.02 -1.65 -1.81
CA GLY A 23 -3.97 -0.63 -1.92
C GLY A 23 -2.63 -0.99 -1.29
N VAL A 24 -2.59 -1.95 -0.36
CA VAL A 24 -1.35 -2.38 0.33
C VAL A 24 -0.94 -3.82 -0.02
N ARG A 25 -1.69 -4.54 -0.88
CA ARG A 25 -1.38 -5.95 -1.22
C ARG A 25 0.03 -6.12 -1.78
N HIS A 26 0.56 -5.13 -2.50
CA HIS A 26 1.93 -5.15 -3.03
C HIS A 26 2.97 -5.31 -1.92
N ALA A 27 2.81 -4.63 -0.78
CA ALA A 27 3.71 -4.75 0.37
C ALA A 27 3.64 -6.13 1.07
N PHE A 28 2.58 -6.88 0.84
CA PHE A 28 2.37 -8.24 1.37
C PHE A 28 2.59 -9.33 0.31
N GLY A 29 3.35 -9.03 -0.75
CA GLY A 29 3.66 -9.99 -1.83
C GLY A 29 2.43 -10.43 -2.64
N GLY A 30 1.45 -9.53 -2.80
CA GLY A 30 0.21 -9.79 -3.54
C GLY A 30 -0.85 -10.57 -2.76
N ARG A 31 -0.59 -10.93 -1.50
CA ARG A 31 -1.52 -11.71 -0.67
C ARG A 31 -2.80 -10.92 -0.39
N THR A 32 -3.94 -11.59 -0.56
CA THR A 32 -5.28 -11.02 -0.29
C THR A 32 -5.74 -11.23 1.15
N LYS A 33 -5.17 -12.22 1.84
CA LYS A 33 -5.55 -12.62 3.20
C LYS A 33 -4.30 -12.96 4.01
N LEU A 34 -4.28 -12.55 5.27
CA LEU A 34 -3.31 -12.98 6.28
C LEU A 34 -3.98 -14.00 7.19
N ILE A 35 -3.30 -15.11 7.43
CA ILE A 35 -3.75 -16.19 8.31
C ILE A 35 -2.59 -16.52 9.24
N LYS A 36 -2.85 -16.59 10.55
CA LYS A 36 -1.87 -16.99 11.56
C LYS A 36 -2.53 -17.83 12.63
N THR A 37 -1.88 -18.91 13.05
CA THR A 37 -2.37 -19.74 14.15
C THR A 37 -2.35 -18.96 15.48
N THR A 38 -3.36 -19.14 16.32
CA THR A 38 -3.32 -18.69 17.72
C THR A 38 -2.54 -19.66 18.61
N GLY A 39 -2.26 -20.87 18.11
CA GLY A 39 -1.54 -21.93 18.82
C GLY A 39 -2.33 -22.55 19.98
N THR A 40 -3.64 -22.31 20.06
CA THR A 40 -4.50 -22.88 21.10
C THR A 40 -5.81 -23.40 20.49
N SER A 41 -6.34 -24.46 21.09
CA SER A 41 -7.67 -25.00 20.81
C SER A 41 -8.75 -24.37 21.68
N ASN A 42 -8.37 -23.66 22.75
CA ASN A 42 -9.30 -22.95 23.60
C ASN A 42 -9.76 -21.65 22.93
N LYS A 43 -11.07 -21.51 22.74
CA LYS A 43 -11.68 -20.35 22.10
C LYS A 43 -11.47 -19.06 22.90
N ALA A 44 -11.55 -19.09 24.23
CA ALA A 44 -11.37 -17.91 25.07
C ALA A 44 -9.94 -17.37 24.95
N GLU A 45 -8.96 -18.26 25.11
CA GLU A 45 -7.55 -17.93 24.94
C GLU A 45 -7.23 -17.46 23.50
N ALA A 46 -7.87 -18.04 22.49
CA ALA A 46 -7.76 -17.57 21.11
C ALA A 46 -8.33 -16.14 20.93
N MET A 47 -9.35 -15.75 21.70
CA MET A 47 -9.92 -14.40 21.65
C MET A 47 -8.99 -13.34 22.26
N ASP A 48 -8.15 -13.69 23.22
CA ASP A 48 -7.14 -12.81 23.78
C ASP A 48 -5.93 -12.75 22.84
N ARG A 49 -5.42 -13.91 22.41
CA ARG A 49 -4.24 -14.02 21.52
C ARG A 49 -4.46 -13.38 20.15
N ARG A 50 -5.70 -13.27 19.66
CA ARG A 50 -5.95 -12.58 18.38
C ARG A 50 -5.64 -11.08 18.44
N LEU A 51 -5.82 -10.43 19.59
CA LEU A 51 -5.68 -8.98 19.72
C LEU A 51 -4.28 -8.50 19.33
N PRO A 52 -3.17 -9.04 19.88
CA PRO A 52 -1.83 -8.64 19.47
C PRO A 52 -1.52 -8.98 18.01
N ILE A 53 -2.04 -10.10 17.48
CA ILE A 53 -1.87 -10.48 16.07
C ILE A 53 -2.54 -9.45 15.14
N LEU A 54 -3.77 -9.05 15.47
CA LEU A 54 -4.50 -8.04 14.70
C LEU A 54 -3.85 -6.66 14.81
N ALA A 55 -3.35 -6.29 16.00
CA ALA A 55 -2.63 -5.04 16.21
C ALA A 55 -1.36 -4.98 15.35
N GLN A 56 -0.57 -6.05 15.34
CA GLN A 56 0.63 -6.15 14.50
C GLN A 56 0.30 -6.00 13.01
N TRP A 57 -0.73 -6.71 12.52
CA TRP A 57 -1.13 -6.59 11.12
C TRP A 57 -1.67 -5.21 10.76
N LYS A 58 -2.47 -4.59 11.64
CA LYS A 58 -2.93 -3.21 11.42
C LYS A 58 -1.76 -2.23 11.36
N ALA A 59 -0.75 -2.38 12.23
CA ALA A 59 0.45 -1.56 12.21
C ALA A 59 1.23 -1.74 10.89
N GLN A 60 1.41 -2.97 10.41
CA GLN A 60 2.07 -3.23 9.12
C GLN A 60 1.28 -2.66 7.94
N ILE A 61 -0.05 -2.76 7.96
CA ILE A 61 -0.91 -2.17 6.93
C ILE A 61 -0.84 -0.64 6.96
N ALA A 62 -0.82 -0.03 8.15
CA ALA A 62 -0.68 1.41 8.31
C ALA A 62 0.68 1.89 7.79
N ALA A 63 1.77 1.23 8.17
CA ALA A 63 3.12 1.52 7.68
C ALA A 63 3.21 1.37 6.15
N ALA A 64 2.65 0.31 5.57
CA ALA A 64 2.62 0.12 4.12
C ALA A 64 1.76 1.19 3.42
N LYS A 65 0.67 1.64 4.04
CA LYS A 65 -0.18 2.72 3.53
C LYS A 65 0.55 4.05 3.57
N GLU A 66 1.27 4.34 4.65
CA GLU A 66 2.08 5.55 4.82
C GLU A 66 3.25 5.57 3.84
N GLN A 67 3.97 4.47 3.67
CA GLN A 67 5.01 4.34 2.63
C GLN A 67 4.46 4.61 1.22
N LYS A 68 3.27 4.10 0.90
CA LYS A 68 2.61 4.41 -0.37
C LYS A 68 2.19 5.88 -0.45
N LEU A 69 1.76 6.48 0.65
CA LEU A 69 1.39 7.89 0.69
C LEU A 69 2.62 8.78 0.52
N THR A 70 3.75 8.46 1.14
CA THR A 70 5.02 9.16 0.99
C THR A 70 5.61 8.99 -0.41
N ALA A 71 5.60 7.77 -0.96
CA ALA A 71 5.97 7.53 -2.36
C ALA A 71 4.98 8.20 -3.34
N GLY A 72 3.71 8.32 -2.93
CA GLY A 72 2.65 9.06 -3.60
C GLY A 72 2.88 10.58 -3.56
N ASP A 73 3.25 11.13 -2.43
CA ASP A 73 3.53 12.56 -2.33
C ASP A 73 4.85 12.91 -3.02
N GLN A 74 5.79 11.96 -3.18
CA GLN A 74 7.02 12.18 -3.96
C GLN A 74 6.77 12.31 -5.47
N TRP A 75 5.69 11.76 -6.04
CA TRP A 75 5.40 12.00 -7.47
C TRP A 75 4.88 13.42 -7.74
N ARG A 76 4.34 14.12 -6.73
CA ARG A 76 3.80 15.49 -6.90
C ARG A 76 4.86 16.55 -7.16
N PRO A 77 5.99 16.64 -6.41
CA PRO A 77 7.08 17.53 -6.76
C PRO A 77 7.83 17.06 -8.01
N GLU A 78 7.96 15.75 -8.25
CA GLU A 78 8.67 15.23 -9.42
C GLU A 78 7.91 15.48 -10.74
N LEU A 79 6.57 15.40 -10.74
CA LEU A 79 5.76 15.80 -11.90
C LEU A 79 5.74 17.32 -12.11
N ALA A 80 5.75 18.12 -11.03
CA ALA A 80 5.85 19.56 -11.14
C ALA A 80 7.20 19.99 -11.77
N ASP A 81 8.29 19.34 -11.36
CA ASP A 81 9.64 19.58 -11.89
C ASP A 81 9.79 19.12 -13.35
N ARG A 82 9.24 17.95 -13.69
CA ARG A 82 9.19 17.45 -15.08
C ARG A 82 8.31 18.31 -15.99
N GLY A 83 7.22 18.88 -15.47
CA GLY A 83 6.34 19.81 -16.19
C GLY A 83 7.07 21.12 -16.56
N LEU A 84 7.79 21.71 -15.60
CA LEU A 84 8.55 22.95 -15.79
C LEU A 84 9.64 22.79 -16.86
N THR A 85 10.33 21.65 -16.86
CA THR A 85 11.40 21.33 -17.81
C THR A 85 10.87 21.17 -19.25
N LEU A 86 9.66 20.64 -19.41
CA LEU A 86 9.03 20.45 -20.71
C LEU A 86 8.58 21.80 -21.31
N GLU A 87 8.03 22.67 -20.47
CA GLU A 87 7.61 24.03 -20.85
C GLU A 87 8.78 24.89 -21.33
N GLN A 88 9.92 24.84 -20.63
CA GLN A 88 11.14 25.56 -21.03
C GLN A 88 11.66 25.10 -22.41
N LYS A 89 11.59 23.80 -22.70
CA LYS A 89 12.00 23.25 -24.01
C LYS A 89 11.05 23.67 -25.14
N ILE A 90 9.74 23.74 -24.87
CA ILE A 90 8.75 24.21 -25.84
C ILE A 90 8.98 25.69 -26.15
N ASN A 91 9.14 26.52 -25.12
CA ASN A 91 9.40 27.95 -25.29
C ASN A 91 10.70 28.21 -26.06
N ALA A 92 11.78 27.49 -25.75
CA ALA A 92 13.05 27.61 -26.47
C ALA A 92 12.91 27.24 -27.95
N ARG A 93 12.18 26.16 -28.28
CA ARG A 93 11.93 25.76 -29.67
C ARG A 93 11.03 26.72 -30.43
N LEU A 94 10.02 27.29 -29.78
CA LEU A 94 9.16 28.31 -30.39
C LEU A 94 9.94 29.60 -30.67
N LEU A 95 10.79 30.03 -29.73
CA LEU A 95 11.66 31.19 -29.93
C LEU A 95 12.63 31.00 -31.09
N ASP A 96 13.22 29.81 -31.22
CA ASP A 96 14.12 29.45 -32.31
C ASP A 96 13.41 29.47 -33.67
N ALA A 97 12.21 28.89 -33.74
CA ALA A 97 11.38 28.87 -34.95
C ALA A 97 10.97 30.28 -35.40
N ILE A 98 10.61 31.17 -34.47
CA ILE A 98 10.27 32.57 -34.77
C ILE A 98 11.50 33.33 -35.29
N LYS A 99 12.66 33.16 -34.65
CA LYS A 99 13.92 33.79 -35.08
C LYS A 99 14.38 33.30 -36.46
N ASN A 100 14.18 32.02 -36.77
CA ASN A 100 14.53 31.46 -38.07
C ASN A 100 13.60 31.96 -39.19
N ARG A 101 12.33 32.24 -38.90
CA ARG A 101 11.38 32.81 -39.86
C ARG A 101 11.68 34.27 -40.24
N GLN A 102 12.28 35.07 -39.35
CA GLN A 102 12.64 36.47 -39.65
C GLN A 102 13.92 36.63 -40.49
N LYS A 103 14.63 35.53 -40.78
CA LYS A 103 15.85 35.52 -41.62
C LYS A 103 15.60 35.11 -43.08
N VAL A 104 14.34 34.92 -43.47
CA VAL A 104 13.89 34.69 -44.86
C VAL A 104 13.13 35.93 -45.33
#